data_AF-A0A542BEY6-F1
#
_entry.id   AF-A0A542BEY6-F1
#
_cell.length_a   1.000
_cell.length_b   1.000
_cell.length_c   1.000
_cell.angle_alpha   90.00
_cell.angle_beta   90.00
_cell.angle_gamma   90.00
#
_symmetry.space_group_name_H-M   'P 1'
#
loop_
_entity.id
_entity.type
_entity.pdbx_description
1 polymer ?
#
loop_
_entity_poly.entity_id
_entity_poly.type
_entity_poly.pdbx_seq_one_letter_code
_entity_poly.pdbx_strand_id
1 'polypeptide(L)' 'MEAWHRPRFAAQENTPVKLPIVIHTEEDYDRAQQRVEELNAMPDGAEKERELHALAEAMLAFELRRDDADD' A
#
# COMPACT_ATOMS: atom_id res chain seq x y z
N MET A 1 33.40 -8.88 -38.07
CA MET A 1 33.44 -8.42 -36.67
C MET A 1 32.20 -7.58 -36.46
N GLU A 2 31.09 -8.20 -36.07
CA GLU A 2 29.86 -7.49 -35.75
C GLU A 2 29.70 -7.45 -34.23
N ALA A 3 29.83 -6.24 -33.69
CA ALA A 3 29.57 -5.93 -32.28
C ALA A 3 28.05 -5.88 -32.07
N TRP A 4 27.47 -7.04 -31.76
CA TRP A 4 26.08 -7.10 -31.33
C TRP A 4 25.99 -6.70 -29.85
N HIS A 5 25.62 -5.44 -29.63
CA HIS A 5 25.26 -4.91 -28.33
C HIS A 5 24.16 -5.76 -27.70
N ARG A 6 24.46 -6.35 -26.52
CA ARG A 6 23.45 -6.93 -25.65
C ARG A 6 22.66 -5.75 -25.03
N PRO A 7 21.34 -5.61 -25.24
CA PRO A 7 20.55 -4.88 -24.26
C PRO A 7 20.51 -5.75 -23.01
N ARG A 8 21.23 -5.33 -21.96
CA ARG A 8 20.96 -5.82 -20.61
C ARG A 8 19.56 -5.31 -20.29
N PHE A 9 18.56 -6.13 -20.62
CA PHE A 9 17.17 -5.89 -20.24
C PHE A 9 17.18 -5.42 -18.80
N ALA A 10 16.56 -4.26 -18.60
CA ALA A 10 16.41 -3.59 -17.34
C ALA A 10 16.17 -4.63 -16.26
N ALA A 11 16.93 -4.53 -15.16
CA ALA A 11 16.54 -5.17 -13.93
C ALA A 11 15.06 -4.86 -13.77
N GLN A 12 14.24 -5.91 -13.81
CA GLN A 12 12.84 -5.83 -13.45
C GLN A 12 12.92 -5.37 -12.00
N GLU A 13 12.78 -4.06 -11.79
CA GLU A 13 12.67 -3.46 -10.48
C GLU A 13 11.44 -4.12 -9.89
N ASN A 14 11.70 -5.16 -9.11
CA ASN A 14 10.74 -5.84 -8.30
C ASN A 14 10.35 -4.82 -7.24
N THR A 15 9.54 -3.84 -7.65
CA THR A 15 8.73 -3.11 -6.70
C THR A 15 7.87 -4.21 -6.09
N PRO A 16 8.03 -4.52 -4.79
CA PRO A 16 7.07 -5.38 -4.16
C PRO A 16 5.75 -4.66 -4.39
N VAL A 17 4.86 -5.28 -5.18
CA VAL A 17 3.45 -4.94 -5.17
C VAL A 17 3.03 -5.18 -3.73
N LYS A 18 3.21 -4.17 -2.88
CA LYS A 18 2.85 -4.21 -1.48
C LYS A 18 1.35 -4.45 -1.54
N LEU A 19 0.98 -5.67 -1.14
CA LEU A 19 -0.33 -6.25 -1.41
C LEU A 19 -1.41 -5.23 -1.06
N PRO A 20 -2.51 -5.16 -1.82
CA PRO A 20 -3.60 -4.25 -1.49
C PRO A 20 -3.98 -4.48 -0.03
N ILE A 21 -3.92 -3.41 0.76
CA ILE A 21 -4.34 -3.46 2.15
C ILE A 21 -5.85 -3.54 2.11
N VAL A 22 -6.41 -4.66 2.55
CA VAL A 22 -7.86 -4.85 2.59
C VAL A 22 -8.27 -5.09 4.03
N ILE A 23 -9.18 -4.26 4.52
CA ILE A 23 -9.69 -4.32 5.88
C ILE A 23 -11.06 -5.01 5.83
N HIS A 24 -11.19 -6.16 6.48
CA HIS A 24 -12.45 -6.92 6.53
C HIS A 24 -12.99 -7.04 7.95
N THR A 25 -12.15 -6.85 8.96
CA THR A 25 -12.45 -7.03 10.37
C THR A 25 -11.98 -5.84 11.18
N GLU A 26 -12.47 -5.70 12.41
CA GLU A 26 -11.95 -4.69 13.35
C GLU A 26 -10.47 -4.90 13.65
N GLU A 27 -9.99 -6.14 13.72
CA GLU A 27 -8.56 -6.43 13.95
C GLU A 27 -7.68 -5.96 12.77
N ASP A 28 -8.18 -6.04 11.53
CA ASP A 28 -7.50 -5.46 10.37
C ASP A 28 -7.48 -3.93 10.42
N TYR A 29 -8.56 -3.32 10.95
CA TYR A 29 -8.67 -1.88 11.11
C TYR A 29 -7.67 -1.36 12.16
N ASP A 30 -7.55 -2.03 13.31
CA ASP A 30 -6.54 -1.74 14.33
C ASP A 30 -5.11 -1.86 13.76
N ARG A 31 -4.84 -2.89 12.96
CA ARG A 31 -3.52 -3.04 12.29
C ARG A 31 -3.26 -1.92 11.30
N ALA A 32 -4.27 -1.47 10.55
CA ALA A 32 -4.15 -0.35 9.64
C ALA A 32 -3.85 0.95 10.39
N GLN A 33 -4.51 1.19 11.53
CA GLN A 33 -4.22 2.34 12.39
C GLN A 33 -2.80 2.33 12.92
N GLN A 34 -2.33 1.20 13.46
CA GLN A 34 -0.95 1.06 13.92
C GLN A 34 0.05 1.32 12.79
N ARG A 35 -0.25 0.86 11.57
CA ARG A 35 0.60 1.12 10.40
C ARG A 35 0.66 2.59 10.02
N VAL A 36 -0.45 3.32 10.13
CA VAL A 36 -0.48 4.78 9.94
C VAL A 36 0.40 5.49 10.97
N GLU A 37 0.36 5.08 12.24
CA GLU A 37 1.22 5.65 13.29
C GLU A 37 2.71 5.41 13.00
N GLU A 38 3.08 4.19 12.63
CA GLU A 38 4.45 3.85 12.23
C GLU A 38 4.93 4.69 11.05
N LEU A 39 4.10 4.82 10.01
CA LEU A 39 4.42 5.61 8.83
C LEU A 39 4.57 7.09 9.15
N ASN A 40 3.72 7.63 10.04
CA ASN A 40 3.81 9.03 10.47
C ASN A 40 5.11 9.31 11.25
N ALA A 41 5.65 8.33 11.97
CA ALA A 41 6.94 8.44 12.64
C ALA A 41 8.15 8.36 11.68
N MET A 42 7.95 7.86 10.46
CA MET A 42 8.98 7.82 9.42
C MET A 42 9.08 9.17 8.67
N PRO A 43 10.27 9.53 8.15
CA PRO A 43 10.44 10.73 7.34
C PRO A 43 9.57 10.69 6.08
N ASP A 44 9.17 11.88 5.62
CA ASP A 44 8.31 12.00 4.45
C ASP A 44 9.01 11.53 3.17
N GLY A 45 8.25 10.82 2.34
CA GLY A 45 8.70 10.30 1.07
C GLY A 45 7.53 9.73 0.27
N ALA A 46 7.71 9.66 -1.05
CA ALA A 46 6.65 9.23 -1.97
C ALA A 46 6.10 7.83 -1.67
N GLU A 47 6.92 6.95 -1.07
CA GLU A 47 6.48 5.61 -0.65
C GLU A 47 5.58 5.66 0.59
N LYS A 48 5.92 6.49 1.59
CA LYS A 48 5.06 6.74 2.76
C LYS A 48 3.72 7.33 2.33
N GLU A 49 3.73 8.34 1.47
CA GLU A 49 2.49 8.98 0.99
C GLU A 49 1.59 8.00 0.26
N ARG A 50 2.15 7.15 -0.61
CA ARG A 50 1.39 6.11 -1.30
C ARG A 50 0.79 5.09 -0.34
N GLU A 51 1.55 4.66 0.66
CA GLU A 51 1.08 3.67 1.63
C GLU A 51 0.00 4.27 2.55
N LEU A 52 0.16 5.51 2.99
CA LEU A 52 -0.86 6.25 3.74
C LEU A 52 -2.14 6.44 2.93
N HIS A 53 -2.03 6.72 1.63
CA HIS A 53 -3.20 6.84 0.75
C HIS A 53 -3.94 5.51 0.65
N ALA A 54 -3.23 4.41 0.38
CA ALA A 54 -3.84 3.09 0.30
C ALA A 54 -4.49 2.65 1.62
N LEU A 55 -3.87 2.97 2.77
CA LEU A 55 -4.44 2.73 4.10
C LEU A 55 -5.75 3.52 4.30
N ALA A 56 -5.76 4.80 3.95
CA ALA A 56 -6.95 5.64 4.06
C ALA A 56 -8.10 5.12 3.19
N GLU A 57 -7.82 4.72 1.95
CA GLU A 57 -8.81 4.12 1.05
C GLU A 57 -9.40 2.82 1.63
N ALA A 58 -8.54 1.95 2.19
CA ALA A 58 -8.97 0.69 2.79
C ALA A 58 -9.85 0.89 4.04
N MET A 59 -9.48 1.85 4.89
CA MET A 59 -10.22 2.19 6.12
C MET A 59 -11.60 2.77 5.78
N LEU A 60 -11.65 3.72 4.84
CA LEU A 60 -12.90 4.30 4.36
C LEU A 60 -13.82 3.22 3.75
N ALA A 61 -13.28 2.32 2.93
CA ALA A 61 -14.05 1.24 2.33
C ALA A 61 -14.62 0.26 3.38
N PHE A 62 -13.94 0.05 4.51
CA PHE A 62 -14.48 -0.71 5.63
C PHE A 62 -15.61 0.03 6.36
N GLU A 63 -15.41 1.31 6.67
CA GLU A 63 -16.40 2.15 7.34
C GLU A 63 -17.71 2.23 6.55
N LEU A 64 -17.64 2.46 5.23
CA LEU A 64 -18.82 2.49 4.36
C LEU A 64 -19.59 1.16 4.38
N ARG A 65 -18.89 0.02 4.37
CA ARG A 65 -19.51 -1.30 4.47
C ARG A 65 -20.17 -1.55 5.82
N ARG A 66 -19.65 -0.95 6.89
CA ARG A 66 -20.23 -1.05 8.24
C ARG A 66 -21.48 -0.19 8.35
N ASP A 67 -21.42 1.04 7.86
CA ASP A 67 -22.57 1.96 7.84
C ASP A 67 -23.73 1.39 7.00
N ASP A 68 -23.45 0.74 5.85
CA ASP A 68 -24.47 0.06 5.03
C ASP A 68 -25.04 -1.22 5.70
N ALA A 69 -24.37 -1.79 6.71
CA ALA A 69 -24.79 -3.04 7.37
C ALA A 69 -25.63 -2.82 8.65
N ASP A 70 -25.64 -1.60 9.18
CA ASP A 70 -26.38 -1.20 10.39
C ASP A 70 -27.77 -0.56 10.09
N ASP A 71 -28.20 -0.48 8.82
CA ASP A 71 -29.50 0.09 8.36
C ASP A 71 -30.56 -0.98 7.97
#